data_AF-F6XF79-F1
#
_entry.id   AF-F6XF79-F1
#
_cell.length_a   1.000
_cell.length_b   1.000
_cell.length_c   1.000
_cell.angle_alpha   90.00
_cell.angle_beta   90.00
_cell.angle_gamma   90.00
#
_symmetry.space_group_name_H-M   'P 1'
#
loop_
_entity.id
_entity.type
_entity.pdbx_description
1 polymer ?
#
loop_
_entity_poly.entity_id
_entity_poly.type
_entity_poly.pdbx_seq_one_letter_code
_entity_poly.pdbx_strand_id
1 'polypeptide(L)'
;MRAREKAPKERPNPPALRQPRQGPTDEAQMAAAAALARLEQKQPRARGPTSQDSIRNQVRKELRAEATVSGSTEAPGTNVAPEPREEGSAHLAVPGVYFTCPLTGATLRKDQRDARIREAILSHFSTDPVAASIMKIHTFNKDRDKVKLGVDTIAKYLDNIHLHPEEEKYRKIKLQNKVFQERINCLEGTHEFFEAIGFQKALLPVPDQESPEEFYVLNVAALAQPQSLERHKEQLLHAEPVRATLARQRRVFRPSPMASQFDLPGDFFNLTADELRREQRLRAEAVERLSVLRTKAMREKEEQREMRRYTYTLLRVRFPDGCLLQGTFYARERVAALYGFVREALQSDWLPFELLASGGQKLSEDENLAFNECGLVPSALLTFSWDAAVLEDIRAAGAELDSSILKPELLAAIEKLS
;
A
#
# COMPACT_ATOMS: atom_id res chain seq x y z
N MET A 1 -69.78 42.80 -34.71
CA MET A 1 -69.32 42.78 -36.12
C MET A 1 -67.83 42.48 -36.16
N ARG A 2 -67.44 41.55 -37.04
CA ARG A 2 -66.14 41.33 -37.71
C ARG A 2 -64.87 41.30 -36.84
N ALA A 3 -64.29 40.13 -36.58
CA ALA A 3 -63.53 39.22 -37.47
C ALA A 3 -62.02 39.47 -37.36
N ARG A 4 -61.32 38.50 -36.76
CA ARG A 4 -59.87 38.28 -36.88
C ARG A 4 -59.70 36.95 -37.61
N GLU A 5 -59.09 37.00 -38.79
CA GLU A 5 -58.72 35.84 -39.60
C GLU A 5 -57.58 35.06 -38.93
N LYS A 6 -57.71 33.72 -38.92
CA LYS A 6 -56.63 32.77 -38.66
C LYS A 6 -56.56 31.82 -39.86
N ALA A 7 -55.33 31.58 -40.30
CA ALA A 7 -54.93 30.79 -41.47
C ALA A 7 -55.46 29.34 -41.47
N PRO A 8 -55.56 28.69 -42.65
CA PRO A 8 -56.32 27.46 -42.83
C PRO A 8 -55.55 26.19 -42.48
N LYS A 9 -56.30 25.24 -41.89
CA LYS A 9 -55.92 23.85 -41.61
C LYS A 9 -55.90 23.02 -42.88
N GLU A 10 -54.80 22.29 -43.09
CA GLU A 10 -54.71 21.19 -44.06
C GLU A 10 -55.54 19.97 -43.62
N ARG A 11 -56.06 19.26 -44.63
CA ARG A 11 -56.98 18.12 -44.54
C ARG A 11 -56.23 16.80 -44.30
N PRO A 12 -56.89 15.79 -43.69
CA PRO A 12 -56.28 14.51 -43.35
C PRO A 12 -56.15 13.58 -44.57
N ASN A 13 -55.00 12.90 -44.70
CA ASN A 13 -54.80 11.83 -45.69
C ASN A 13 -55.29 10.46 -45.15
N PRO A 14 -55.88 9.59 -46.00
CA PRO A 14 -56.50 8.32 -45.63
C PRO A 14 -55.50 7.18 -45.36
N PRO A 15 -55.93 6.05 -44.74
CA PRO A 15 -55.03 4.99 -44.29
C PRO A 15 -54.47 4.16 -45.45
N ALA A 16 -53.15 3.91 -45.45
CA ALA A 16 -52.51 3.01 -46.40
C ALA A 16 -52.82 1.54 -46.05
N LEU A 17 -53.40 0.84 -47.02
CA LEU A 17 -53.71 -0.60 -46.99
C LEU A 17 -52.42 -1.43 -46.84
N ARG A 18 -52.36 -2.29 -45.83
CA ARG A 18 -51.26 -3.26 -45.63
C ARG A 18 -51.36 -4.35 -46.71
N GLN A 19 -50.34 -4.46 -47.55
CA GLN A 19 -50.21 -5.59 -48.47
C GLN A 19 -49.90 -6.89 -47.68
N PRO A 20 -50.50 -8.03 -48.06
CA PRO A 20 -50.23 -9.32 -47.43
C PRO A 20 -48.79 -9.77 -47.73
N ARG A 21 -48.10 -10.29 -46.71
CA ARG A 21 -46.72 -10.79 -46.80
C ARG A 21 -46.66 -11.93 -47.82
N GLN A 22 -45.82 -11.77 -48.85
CA GLN A 22 -45.51 -12.85 -49.80
C GLN A 22 -44.89 -14.03 -49.05
N GLY A 23 -45.38 -15.23 -49.35
CA GLY A 23 -44.83 -16.48 -48.80
C GLY A 23 -43.41 -16.74 -49.29
N PRO A 24 -42.63 -17.59 -48.58
CA PRO A 24 -41.24 -17.86 -48.91
C PRO A 24 -41.12 -18.45 -50.31
N THR A 25 -40.19 -17.90 -51.10
CA THR A 25 -39.87 -18.31 -52.47
C THR A 25 -39.44 -19.77 -52.54
N ASP A 26 -39.65 -20.43 -53.69
CA ASP A 26 -39.33 -21.85 -53.88
C ASP A 26 -37.86 -22.19 -53.58
N GLU A 27 -36.94 -21.25 -53.83
CA GLU A 27 -35.52 -21.38 -53.46
C GLU A 27 -35.33 -21.42 -51.94
N ALA A 28 -36.06 -20.59 -51.19
CA ALA A 28 -36.00 -20.58 -49.73
C ALA A 28 -36.58 -21.86 -49.13
N GLN A 29 -37.62 -22.44 -49.75
CA GLN A 29 -38.20 -23.71 -49.34
C GLN A 29 -37.27 -24.88 -49.68
N MET A 30 -36.63 -24.87 -50.85
CA MET A 30 -35.66 -25.88 -51.26
C MET A 30 -34.39 -25.84 -50.40
N ALA A 31 -33.92 -24.64 -50.04
CA ALA A 31 -32.81 -24.45 -49.10
C ALA A 31 -33.18 -24.93 -47.68
N ALA A 32 -34.41 -24.67 -47.23
CA ALA A 32 -34.91 -25.16 -45.94
C ALA A 32 -35.03 -26.69 -45.93
N ALA A 33 -35.54 -27.30 -47.01
CA ALA A 33 -35.61 -28.75 -47.15
C ALA A 33 -34.21 -29.40 -47.20
N ALA A 34 -33.25 -28.79 -47.89
CA ALA A 34 -31.86 -29.24 -47.90
C ALA A 34 -31.18 -29.11 -46.53
N ALA A 35 -31.50 -28.07 -45.76
CA ALA A 35 -31.00 -27.89 -44.39
C ALA A 35 -31.59 -28.93 -43.43
N LEU A 36 -32.88 -29.25 -43.56
CA LEU A 36 -33.53 -30.30 -42.77
C LEU A 36 -33.02 -31.69 -43.13
N ALA A 37 -32.81 -31.99 -44.41
CA ALA A 37 -32.20 -33.26 -44.84
C ALA A 37 -30.76 -33.45 -44.29
N ARG A 38 -29.99 -32.36 -44.13
CA ARG A 38 -28.66 -32.39 -43.48
C ARG A 38 -28.75 -32.61 -41.96
N LEU A 39 -29.84 -32.18 -41.33
CA LEU A 39 -30.08 -32.36 -39.90
C LEU A 39 -30.59 -33.78 -39.60
N GLU A 40 -31.44 -34.34 -40.46
CA GLU A 40 -31.98 -35.71 -40.34
C GLU A 40 -30.95 -36.79 -40.70
N GLN A 41 -30.00 -36.52 -41.62
CA GLN A 41 -28.87 -37.42 -41.88
C GLN A 41 -27.82 -37.45 -40.75
N LYS A 42 -27.89 -36.53 -39.78
CA LYS A 42 -27.10 -36.61 -38.54
C LYS A 42 -27.78 -37.51 -37.51
N GLN A 43 -27.88 -38.80 -37.82
CA GLN A 43 -27.89 -39.82 -36.76
C GLN A 43 -26.54 -39.83 -36.02
N PRO A 44 -26.50 -40.19 -34.73
CA PRO A 44 -25.33 -39.99 -33.87
C PRO A 44 -24.22 -40.96 -34.25
N ARG A 45 -23.31 -40.53 -35.12
CA ARG A 45 -22.01 -41.21 -35.28
C ARG A 45 -21.13 -40.85 -34.07
N ALA A 46 -20.62 -41.91 -33.44
CA ALA A 46 -19.83 -41.90 -32.21
C ALA A 46 -18.82 -40.73 -32.13
N ARG A 47 -18.82 -40.02 -31.00
CA ARG A 47 -17.80 -39.02 -30.64
C ARG A 47 -16.42 -39.68 -30.60
N GLY A 48 -15.64 -39.52 -31.66
CA GLY A 48 -14.17 -39.61 -31.60
C GLY A 48 -13.58 -38.34 -30.96
N PRO A 49 -12.42 -38.42 -30.28
CA PRO A 49 -11.93 -37.35 -29.42
C PRO A 49 -11.29 -36.26 -30.28
N THR A 50 -12.04 -35.20 -30.56
CA THR A 50 -11.52 -33.97 -31.15
C THR A 50 -11.93 -32.80 -30.29
N SER A 51 -11.30 -32.70 -29.12
CA SER A 51 -11.26 -31.45 -28.37
C SER A 51 -9.82 -30.95 -28.37
N GLN A 52 -9.64 -29.66 -28.64
CA GLN A 52 -8.36 -28.96 -28.47
C GLN A 52 -7.68 -29.26 -27.13
N ASP A 53 -8.46 -29.63 -26.11
CA ASP A 53 -7.95 -30.06 -24.80
C ASP A 53 -7.18 -31.37 -24.83
N SER A 54 -7.53 -32.33 -25.70
CA SER A 54 -6.75 -33.56 -25.87
C SER A 54 -5.39 -33.26 -26.46
N ILE A 55 -5.33 -32.35 -27.44
CA ILE A 55 -4.08 -31.92 -28.08
C ILE A 55 -3.22 -31.15 -27.07
N ARG A 56 -3.81 -30.22 -26.31
CA ARG A 56 -3.10 -29.47 -25.24
C ARG A 56 -2.58 -30.38 -24.13
N ASN A 57 -3.38 -31.36 -23.70
CA ASN A 57 -2.96 -32.30 -22.66
C ASN A 57 -1.86 -33.23 -23.14
N GLN A 58 -1.87 -33.62 -24.41
CA GLN A 58 -0.83 -34.43 -25.01
C GLN A 58 0.50 -33.67 -25.12
N VAL A 59 0.46 -32.43 -25.64
CA VAL A 59 1.63 -31.55 -25.71
C VAL A 59 2.21 -31.25 -24.31
N ARG A 60 1.35 -31.01 -23.32
CA ARG A 60 1.78 -30.78 -21.92
C ARG A 60 2.39 -32.03 -21.28
N LYS A 61 1.91 -33.22 -21.66
CA LYS A 61 2.44 -34.50 -21.17
C LYS A 61 3.79 -34.81 -21.81
N GLU A 62 3.96 -34.52 -23.10
CA GLU A 62 5.23 -34.67 -23.82
C GLU A 62 6.30 -33.71 -23.28
N LEU A 63 5.98 -32.43 -23.07
CA LEU A 63 6.91 -31.46 -22.45
C LEU A 63 7.35 -31.86 -21.04
N ARG A 64 6.46 -32.49 -20.26
CA ARG A 64 6.80 -33.02 -18.93
C ARG A 64 7.67 -34.27 -19.02
N ALA A 65 7.41 -35.14 -19.99
CA ALA A 65 8.21 -36.34 -20.23
C ALA A 65 9.63 -35.97 -20.69
N GLU A 66 9.78 -34.97 -21.57
CA GLU A 66 11.08 -34.44 -21.98
C GLU A 66 11.83 -33.79 -20.82
N ALA A 67 11.15 -33.01 -19.96
CA ALA A 67 11.75 -32.45 -18.75
C ALA A 67 12.24 -33.53 -17.75
N THR A 68 11.59 -34.70 -17.70
CA THR A 68 12.04 -35.83 -16.88
C THR A 68 13.18 -36.64 -17.53
N VAL A 69 13.28 -36.67 -18.85
CA VAL A 69 14.34 -37.38 -19.59
C VAL A 69 15.63 -36.56 -19.66
N SER A 70 15.54 -35.22 -19.67
CA SER A 70 16.72 -34.34 -19.58
C SER A 70 17.22 -34.10 -18.15
N GLY A 71 16.54 -34.64 -17.14
CA GLY A 71 16.82 -34.42 -15.72
C GLY A 71 17.17 -35.71 -14.98
N SER A 72 18.20 -36.44 -15.41
CA SER A 72 18.74 -37.55 -14.61
C SER A 72 20.25 -37.74 -14.80
N THR A 73 21.03 -36.80 -14.27
CA THR A 73 22.32 -37.14 -13.65
C THR A 73 22.50 -36.30 -12.40
N GLU A 74 22.68 -36.99 -11.27
CA GLU A 74 23.24 -36.57 -9.98
C GLU A 74 22.32 -36.71 -8.75
N ALA A 75 22.80 -37.57 -7.85
CA ALA A 75 22.20 -37.99 -6.58
C ALA A 75 22.55 -37.00 -5.45
N PRO A 76 21.88 -37.07 -4.27
CA PRO A 76 21.81 -35.98 -3.32
C PRO A 76 23.01 -35.95 -2.37
N GLY A 77 23.81 -34.88 -2.48
CA GLY A 77 24.87 -34.52 -1.54
C GLY A 77 24.51 -33.27 -0.74
N THR A 78 24.54 -33.40 0.58
CA THR A 78 24.42 -32.37 1.61
C THR A 78 25.20 -31.09 1.25
N ASN A 79 24.51 -29.96 1.08
CA ASN A 79 25.15 -28.66 1.06
C ASN A 79 24.33 -27.61 1.81
N VAL A 80 24.98 -27.08 2.84
CA VAL A 80 24.63 -25.90 3.63
C VAL A 80 24.23 -24.76 2.69
N ALA A 81 23.06 -24.17 2.93
CA ALA A 81 22.60 -23.00 2.20
C ALA A 81 23.63 -21.86 2.36
N PRO A 82 24.24 -21.36 1.27
CA PRO A 82 24.97 -20.11 1.33
C PRO A 82 23.95 -18.99 1.50
N GLU A 83 24.22 -18.08 2.45
CA GLU A 83 23.50 -16.81 2.54
C GLU A 83 23.49 -16.11 1.18
N PRO A 84 22.39 -15.42 0.82
CA PRO A 84 22.37 -14.64 -0.41
C PRO A 84 23.35 -13.48 -0.25
N ARG A 85 24.54 -13.63 -0.82
CA ARG A 85 25.42 -12.50 -1.11
C ARG A 85 24.68 -11.64 -2.12
N GLU A 86 24.18 -10.49 -1.67
CA GLU A 86 23.72 -9.42 -2.54
C GLU A 86 24.92 -8.90 -3.34
N GLU A 87 25.21 -9.53 -4.48
CA GLU A 87 25.92 -8.86 -5.56
C GLU A 87 24.95 -7.88 -6.23
N GLY A 88 24.66 -6.80 -5.51
CA GLY A 88 24.00 -5.61 -6.04
C GLY A 88 24.98 -4.82 -6.89
N SER A 89 24.50 -4.28 -8.02
CA SER A 89 25.28 -3.40 -8.88
C SER A 89 25.96 -2.28 -8.07
N ALA A 90 27.21 -1.95 -8.42
CA ALA A 90 28.01 -0.93 -7.72
C ALA A 90 27.43 0.50 -7.76
N HIS A 91 26.30 0.72 -8.45
CA HIS A 91 25.62 2.00 -8.62
C HIS A 91 24.15 1.90 -8.20
N LEU A 92 23.89 1.77 -6.90
CA LEU A 92 22.54 1.88 -6.36
C LEU A 92 22.13 3.35 -6.27
N ALA A 93 20.97 3.71 -6.82
CA ALA A 93 20.42 5.07 -6.78
C ALA A 93 20.16 5.59 -5.34
N VAL A 94 19.98 4.67 -4.39
CA VAL A 94 19.89 4.93 -2.95
C VAL A 94 20.62 3.81 -2.21
N PRO A 95 21.44 4.11 -1.17
CA PRO A 95 22.17 3.09 -0.42
C PRO A 95 21.28 2.17 0.43
N GLY A 96 19.98 2.44 0.56
CA GLY A 96 19.03 1.61 1.28
C GLY A 96 17.75 2.36 1.67
N VAL A 97 16.81 1.64 2.30
CA VAL A 97 15.59 2.22 2.87
C VAL A 97 15.78 2.37 4.38
N TYR A 98 15.58 3.58 4.89
CA TYR A 98 15.81 3.93 6.28
C TYR A 98 14.53 4.43 6.95
N PHE A 99 14.48 4.31 8.27
CA PHE A 99 13.34 4.67 9.10
C PHE A 99 13.79 5.55 10.26
N THR A 100 12.98 6.49 10.68
CA THR A 100 13.25 7.33 11.84
C THR A 100 12.43 6.83 13.02
N CYS A 101 13.08 6.61 14.16
CA CYS A 101 12.39 6.33 15.40
C CYS A 101 11.81 7.65 15.96
N PRO A 102 10.50 7.75 16.25
CA PRO A 102 9.90 8.99 16.75
C PRO A 102 10.38 9.36 18.17
N LEU A 103 10.86 8.38 18.96
CA LEU A 103 11.28 8.60 20.34
C LEU A 103 12.73 9.07 20.47
N THR A 104 13.61 8.57 19.60
CA THR A 104 15.05 8.86 19.68
C THR A 104 15.56 9.73 18.54
N GLY A 105 14.77 9.90 17.47
CA GLY A 105 15.21 10.54 16.23
C GLY A 105 16.24 9.72 15.44
N ALA A 106 16.63 8.53 15.92
CA ALA A 106 17.66 7.72 15.28
C ALA A 106 17.18 7.19 13.92
N THR A 107 18.09 7.21 12.94
CA THR A 107 17.87 6.62 11.61
C THR A 107 18.25 5.15 11.64
N LEU A 108 17.33 4.28 11.25
CA LEU A 108 17.35 2.83 11.44
C LEU A 108 17.15 2.12 10.10
N ARG A 109 17.77 0.95 9.95
CA ARG A 109 17.46 0.02 8.86
C ARG A 109 16.22 -0.81 9.18
N LYS A 110 15.60 -1.38 8.14
CA LYS A 110 14.39 -2.21 8.26
C LYS A 110 14.49 -3.30 9.34
N ASP A 111 15.62 -3.99 9.41
CA ASP A 111 15.80 -5.14 10.30
C ASP A 111 16.00 -4.73 11.77
N GLN A 112 16.53 -3.53 12.00
CA GLN A 112 16.86 -3.02 13.32
C GLN A 112 15.72 -2.20 13.95
N ARG A 113 14.73 -1.79 13.14
CA ARG A 113 13.68 -0.85 13.55
C ARG A 113 12.88 -1.34 14.76
N ASP A 114 12.46 -2.61 14.75
CA ASP A 114 11.60 -3.15 15.79
C ASP A 114 12.40 -3.28 17.10
N ALA A 115 13.63 -3.81 17.04
CA ALA A 115 14.50 -3.95 18.21
C ALA A 115 14.83 -2.61 18.87
N ARG A 116 15.18 -1.59 18.08
CA ARG A 116 15.51 -0.26 18.60
C ARG A 116 14.29 0.49 19.14
N ILE A 117 13.10 0.29 18.58
CA ILE A 117 11.86 0.81 19.17
C ILE A 117 11.61 0.16 20.53
N ARG A 118 11.82 -1.16 20.65
CA ARG A 118 11.69 -1.85 21.94
C ARG A 118 12.64 -1.26 22.98
N GLU A 119 13.90 -1.11 22.64
CA GLU A 119 14.93 -0.52 23.51
C GLU A 119 14.60 0.93 23.91
N ALA A 120 14.11 1.74 22.96
CA ALA A 120 13.70 3.12 23.23
C ALA A 120 12.53 3.18 24.22
N ILE A 121 11.53 2.31 24.06
CA ILE A 121 10.38 2.23 24.99
C ILE A 121 10.87 1.79 26.38
N LEU A 122 11.73 0.77 26.45
CA LEU A 122 12.29 0.30 27.72
C LEU A 122 13.11 1.39 28.43
N SER A 123 13.85 2.20 27.68
CA SER A 123 14.59 3.33 28.24
C SER A 123 13.67 4.43 28.77
N HIS A 124 12.51 4.63 28.14
CA HIS A 124 11.53 5.64 28.53
C HIS A 124 10.84 5.34 29.87
N PHE A 125 10.86 4.09 30.35
CA PHE A 125 10.33 3.73 31.68
C PHE A 125 10.99 4.51 32.82
N SER A 126 12.24 4.95 32.64
CA SER A 126 12.94 5.78 33.63
C SER A 126 12.38 7.20 33.74
N THR A 127 11.75 7.69 32.67
CA THR A 127 11.19 9.06 32.59
C THR A 127 9.71 9.07 32.97
N ASP A 128 8.92 8.22 32.32
CA ASP A 128 7.48 8.08 32.58
C ASP A 128 7.09 6.58 32.49
N PRO A 129 6.97 5.90 33.65
CA PRO A 129 6.58 4.49 33.70
C PRO A 129 5.19 4.21 33.13
N VAL A 130 4.25 5.17 33.21
CA VAL A 130 2.87 4.97 32.75
C VAL A 130 2.83 5.09 31.23
N ALA A 131 3.39 6.16 30.66
CA ALA A 131 3.46 6.35 29.22
C ALA A 131 4.25 5.22 28.53
N ALA A 132 5.39 4.80 29.10
CA ALA A 132 6.18 3.72 28.55
C ALA A 132 5.43 2.37 28.56
N SER A 133 4.67 2.08 29.62
CA SER A 133 3.81 0.89 29.69
C SER A 133 2.70 0.91 28.63
N ILE A 134 2.02 2.06 28.46
CA ILE A 134 0.99 2.24 27.42
C ILE A 134 1.60 2.01 26.03
N MET A 135 2.76 2.61 25.76
CA MET A 135 3.46 2.43 24.48
C MET A 135 3.85 0.97 24.27
N LYS A 136 4.31 0.27 25.31
CA LYS A 136 4.64 -1.16 25.25
C LYS A 136 3.43 -2.01 24.89
N ILE A 137 2.28 -1.78 25.54
CA ILE A 137 1.01 -2.50 25.27
C ILE A 137 0.60 -2.35 23.81
N HIS A 138 0.62 -1.13 23.28
CA HIS A 138 0.18 -0.90 21.90
C HIS A 138 1.22 -1.35 20.86
N THR A 139 2.51 -1.29 21.18
CA THR A 139 3.59 -1.49 20.19
C THR A 139 4.06 -2.93 20.09
N PHE A 140 4.17 -3.68 21.20
CA PHE A 140 4.79 -5.00 21.20
C PHE A 140 3.80 -6.10 20.77
N ASN A 141 2.52 -5.88 21.03
CA ASN A 141 1.46 -6.83 20.73
C ASN A 141 1.00 -6.71 19.26
N LYS A 142 1.15 -7.79 18.49
CA LYS A 142 0.81 -7.82 17.04
C LYS A 142 -0.72 -7.85 16.79
N ASP A 143 -1.46 -8.52 17.67
CA ASP A 143 -2.89 -8.73 17.55
C ASP A 143 -3.68 -7.52 18.05
N ARG A 144 -4.02 -6.60 17.14
CA ARG A 144 -4.73 -5.36 17.50
C ARG A 144 -6.08 -5.59 18.18
N ASP A 145 -6.80 -6.64 17.80
CA ASP A 145 -8.10 -6.95 18.40
C ASP A 145 -7.96 -7.38 19.87
N LYS A 146 -6.89 -8.14 20.20
CA LYS A 146 -6.59 -8.51 21.58
C LYS A 146 -6.14 -7.31 22.40
N VAL A 147 -5.32 -6.44 21.83
CA VAL A 147 -4.90 -5.18 22.48
C VAL A 147 -6.13 -4.35 22.81
N LYS A 148 -7.04 -4.13 21.85
CA LYS A 148 -8.27 -3.38 22.06
C LYS A 148 -9.14 -4.01 23.15
N LEU A 149 -9.35 -5.33 23.10
CA LEU A 149 -10.14 -6.04 24.10
C LEU A 149 -9.53 -5.95 25.51
N GLY A 150 -8.20 -6.04 25.62
CA GLY A 150 -7.46 -5.87 26.87
C GLY A 150 -7.58 -4.45 27.41
N VAL A 151 -7.33 -3.45 26.57
CA VAL A 151 -7.47 -2.02 26.89
C VAL A 151 -8.89 -1.69 27.36
N ASP A 152 -9.92 -2.18 26.66
CA ASP A 152 -11.33 -2.00 27.06
C ASP A 152 -11.64 -2.67 28.41
N THR A 153 -11.00 -3.80 28.71
CA THR A 153 -11.17 -4.50 29.99
C THR A 153 -10.49 -3.75 31.13
N ILE A 154 -9.28 -3.21 30.89
CA ILE A 154 -8.56 -2.37 31.84
C ILE A 154 -9.35 -1.08 32.11
N ALA A 155 -9.86 -0.42 31.07
CA ALA A 155 -10.69 0.77 31.20
C ALA A 155 -11.92 0.53 32.08
N LYS A 156 -12.61 -0.61 31.90
CA LYS A 156 -13.75 -0.99 32.76
C LYS A 156 -13.35 -1.20 34.22
N TYR A 157 -12.17 -1.77 34.49
CA TYR A 157 -11.69 -1.88 35.88
C TYR A 157 -11.45 -0.50 36.50
N LEU A 158 -10.86 0.43 35.75
CA LEU A 158 -10.65 1.79 36.20
C LEU A 158 -11.98 2.56 36.37
N ASP A 159 -12.94 2.38 35.47
CA ASP A 159 -14.29 2.97 35.57
C ASP A 159 -15.01 2.51 36.84
N ASN A 160 -14.95 1.21 37.15
CA ASN A 160 -15.58 0.69 38.38
C ASN A 160 -14.99 1.30 39.64
N ILE A 161 -13.67 1.52 39.66
CA ILE A 161 -12.96 2.17 40.78
C ILE A 161 -13.34 3.66 40.86
N HIS A 162 -13.46 4.33 39.71
CA HIS A 162 -13.82 5.74 39.63
C HIS A 162 -15.28 6.00 40.06
N LEU A 163 -16.22 5.17 39.59
CA LEU A 163 -17.64 5.28 39.91
C LEU A 163 -17.99 4.88 41.34
N HIS A 164 -17.27 3.90 41.90
CA HIS A 164 -17.51 3.36 43.24
C HIS A 164 -16.24 3.36 44.08
N PRO A 165 -15.72 4.55 44.47
CA PRO A 165 -14.43 4.65 45.15
C PRO A 165 -14.45 3.98 46.53
N GLU A 166 -15.57 3.97 47.26
CA GLU A 166 -15.71 3.41 48.60
C GLU A 166 -15.72 1.87 48.64
N GLU A 167 -16.00 1.22 47.50
CA GLU A 167 -16.14 -0.23 47.45
C GLU A 167 -14.79 -0.95 47.30
N GLU A 168 -14.34 -1.59 48.39
CA GLU A 168 -13.06 -2.31 48.41
C GLU A 168 -12.97 -3.48 47.42
N LYS A 169 -14.10 -4.05 47.01
CA LYS A 169 -14.15 -5.17 46.06
C LYS A 169 -13.60 -4.79 44.69
N TYR A 170 -13.77 -3.53 44.25
CA TYR A 170 -13.27 -3.04 42.96
C TYR A 170 -11.80 -2.63 43.01
N ARG A 171 -11.26 -2.44 44.22
CA ARG A 171 -9.84 -2.10 44.46
C ARG A 171 -8.91 -3.32 44.39
N LYS A 172 -9.47 -4.54 44.23
CA LYS A 172 -8.76 -5.81 44.20
C LYS A 172 -9.08 -6.55 42.90
N ILE A 173 -8.06 -6.96 42.15
CA ILE A 173 -8.21 -7.71 40.91
C ILE A 173 -7.51 -9.06 41.07
N LYS A 174 -8.25 -10.16 40.96
CA LYS A 174 -7.73 -11.53 41.05
C LYS A 174 -6.96 -11.90 39.77
N LEU A 175 -5.68 -12.24 39.86
CA LEU A 175 -4.86 -12.58 38.69
C LEU A 175 -5.28 -13.90 38.03
N GLN A 176 -5.80 -14.85 38.81
CA GLN A 176 -6.29 -16.15 38.33
C GLN A 176 -7.68 -16.08 37.68
N ASN A 177 -8.31 -14.89 37.60
CA ASN A 177 -9.59 -14.75 36.93
C ASN A 177 -9.44 -15.04 35.43
N LYS A 178 -10.29 -15.90 34.86
CA LYS A 178 -10.26 -16.24 33.43
C LYS A 178 -10.26 -15.02 32.52
N VAL A 179 -11.06 -13.99 32.84
CA VAL A 179 -11.13 -12.75 32.05
C VAL A 179 -9.80 -12.01 32.09
N PHE A 180 -9.15 -11.95 33.24
CA PHE A 180 -7.84 -11.33 33.41
C PHE A 180 -6.76 -12.11 32.65
N GLN A 181 -6.73 -13.44 32.80
CA GLN A 181 -5.74 -14.30 32.15
C GLN A 181 -5.84 -14.26 30.62
N GLU A 182 -7.05 -14.36 30.08
CA GLU A 182 -7.26 -14.43 28.63
C GLU A 182 -7.09 -13.08 27.92
N ARG A 183 -7.38 -11.96 28.60
CA ARG A 183 -7.42 -10.62 27.96
C ARG A 183 -6.28 -9.70 28.33
N ILE A 184 -5.73 -9.83 29.54
CA ILE A 184 -4.77 -8.88 30.10
C ILE A 184 -3.40 -9.55 30.27
N ASN A 185 -3.35 -10.73 30.86
CA ASN A 185 -2.09 -11.45 31.12
C ASN A 185 -1.39 -11.93 29.84
N CYS A 186 -2.13 -12.07 28.74
CA CYS A 186 -1.58 -12.43 27.43
C CYS A 186 -0.93 -11.26 26.70
N LEU A 187 -1.09 -10.03 27.19
CA LEU A 187 -0.56 -8.81 26.57
C LEU A 187 0.72 -8.37 27.28
N GLU A 188 1.77 -8.09 26.51
CA GLU A 188 3.01 -7.54 27.05
C GLU A 188 2.82 -6.08 27.49
N GLY A 189 3.33 -5.70 28.66
CA GLY A 189 3.26 -4.31 29.16
C GLY A 189 2.10 -4.01 30.12
N THR A 190 1.13 -4.92 30.27
CA THR A 190 -0.04 -4.69 31.12
C THR A 190 0.28 -4.73 32.60
N HIS A 191 1.18 -5.62 33.02
CA HIS A 191 1.62 -5.71 34.41
C HIS A 191 2.37 -4.46 34.85
N GLU A 192 3.30 -3.98 34.01
CA GLU A 192 4.02 -2.75 34.28
C GLU A 192 3.09 -1.54 34.30
N PHE A 193 2.02 -1.54 33.49
CA PHE A 193 0.98 -0.51 33.55
C PHE A 193 0.24 -0.52 34.89
N PHE A 194 -0.21 -1.69 35.36
CA PHE A 194 -0.89 -1.81 36.65
C PHE A 194 0.02 -1.35 37.81
N GLU A 195 1.29 -1.74 37.79
CA GLU A 195 2.27 -1.31 38.79
C GLU A 195 2.50 0.22 38.73
N ALA A 196 2.61 0.80 37.53
CA ALA A 196 2.85 2.23 37.33
C ALA A 196 1.67 3.11 37.78
N ILE A 197 0.42 2.67 37.60
CA ILE A 197 -0.77 3.40 38.08
C ILE A 197 -1.04 3.18 39.57
N GLY A 198 -0.24 2.36 40.26
CA GLY A 198 -0.27 2.19 41.71
C GLY A 198 -0.93 0.92 42.23
N PHE A 199 -1.16 -0.11 41.39
CA PHE A 199 -1.49 -1.44 41.90
C PHE A 199 -0.24 -2.16 42.38
N GLN A 200 -0.38 -2.94 43.45
CA GLN A 200 0.68 -3.79 43.99
C GLN A 200 0.21 -5.24 44.00
N LYS A 201 1.13 -6.16 43.68
CA LYS A 201 0.87 -7.60 43.81
C LYS A 201 0.90 -7.97 45.29
N ALA A 202 -0.20 -8.52 45.78
CA ALA A 202 -0.32 -9.01 47.15
C ALA A 202 -0.90 -10.43 47.13
N LEU A 203 -0.37 -11.27 48.01
CA LEU A 203 -0.91 -12.60 48.28
C LEU A 203 -2.00 -12.46 49.34
N LEU A 204 -3.26 -12.72 48.96
CA LEU A 204 -4.39 -12.63 49.88
C LEU A 204 -4.94 -14.03 50.18
N PRO A 205 -5.29 -14.32 51.44
CA PRO A 205 -5.99 -15.56 51.79
C PRO A 205 -7.42 -15.49 51.27
N VAL A 206 -7.84 -16.52 50.52
CA VAL A 206 -9.21 -16.63 50.01
C VAL A 206 -9.97 -17.61 50.90
N PRO A 207 -11.19 -17.26 51.36
CA PRO A 207 -12.04 -18.22 52.06
C PRO A 207 -12.25 -19.45 51.14
N ASP A 208 -12.05 -20.65 51.67
CA ASP A 208 -12.18 -21.95 50.97
C ASP A 208 -10.93 -22.49 50.22
N GLN A 209 -9.75 -21.87 50.32
CA GLN A 209 -8.49 -22.45 49.80
C GLN A 209 -7.31 -22.32 50.77
N GLU A 210 -6.48 -23.37 50.87
CA GLU A 210 -5.27 -23.39 51.71
C GLU A 210 -4.09 -22.60 51.11
N SER A 211 -4.09 -22.37 49.80
CA SER A 211 -3.02 -21.60 49.13
C SER A 211 -3.40 -20.12 48.99
N PRO A 212 -2.51 -19.18 49.35
CA PRO A 212 -2.74 -17.77 49.10
C PRO A 212 -2.78 -17.49 47.59
N GLU A 213 -3.73 -16.66 47.15
CA GLU A 213 -3.87 -16.29 45.74
C GLU A 213 -3.31 -14.89 45.47
N GLU A 214 -2.86 -14.64 44.24
CA GLU A 214 -2.29 -13.36 43.84
C GLU A 214 -3.37 -12.37 43.41
N PHE A 215 -3.36 -11.20 44.02
CA PHE A 215 -4.24 -10.08 43.69
C PHE A 215 -3.43 -8.82 43.37
N TYR A 216 -3.89 -8.05 42.40
CA TYR A 216 -3.53 -6.65 42.27
C TYR A 216 -4.41 -5.83 43.22
N VAL A 217 -3.78 -5.15 44.17
CA VAL A 217 -4.47 -4.27 45.13
C VAL A 217 -4.04 -2.83 44.87
N LEU A 218 -5.00 -1.93 44.69
CA LEU A 218 -4.73 -0.52 44.46
C LEU A 218 -4.22 0.13 45.76
N ASN A 219 -3.06 0.80 45.69
CA ASN A 219 -2.48 1.50 46.82
C ASN A 219 -3.33 2.70 47.26
N VAL A 220 -3.34 2.99 48.57
CA VAL A 220 -4.04 4.12 49.20
C VAL A 220 -3.57 5.46 48.62
N ALA A 221 -2.29 5.57 48.24
CA ALA A 221 -1.77 6.78 47.60
C ALA A 221 -2.39 7.06 46.21
N ALA A 222 -2.69 6.02 45.43
CA ALA A 222 -3.33 6.14 44.13
C ALA A 222 -4.84 6.43 44.27
N LEU A 223 -5.48 5.87 45.31
CA LEU A 223 -6.87 6.17 45.68
C LEU A 223 -7.08 7.64 46.06
N ALA A 224 -6.07 8.29 46.64
CA ALA A 224 -6.12 9.71 46.98
C ALA A 224 -6.09 10.64 45.76
N GLN A 225 -5.78 10.11 44.56
CA GLN A 225 -5.68 10.89 43.31
C GLN A 225 -6.54 10.29 42.18
N PRO A 226 -7.89 10.30 42.31
CA PRO A 226 -8.79 9.68 41.33
C PRO A 226 -8.71 10.31 39.93
N GLN A 227 -8.36 11.60 39.85
CA GLN A 227 -8.17 12.30 38.57
C GLN A 227 -6.98 11.76 37.77
N SER A 228 -5.96 11.24 38.46
CA SER A 228 -4.78 10.65 37.83
C SER A 228 -5.14 9.34 37.12
N LEU A 229 -5.95 8.49 37.76
CA LEU A 229 -6.44 7.25 37.17
C LEU A 229 -7.29 7.48 35.92
N GLU A 230 -8.15 8.49 35.93
CA GLU A 230 -8.96 8.86 34.76
C GLU A 230 -8.07 9.34 33.60
N ARG A 231 -7.07 10.18 33.88
CA ARG A 231 -6.09 10.61 32.86
C ARG A 231 -5.33 9.42 32.27
N HIS A 232 -4.87 8.49 33.10
CA HIS A 232 -4.17 7.28 32.61
C HIS A 232 -5.09 6.39 31.76
N LYS A 233 -6.38 6.30 32.10
CA LYS A 233 -7.39 5.61 31.28
C LYS A 233 -7.53 6.26 29.91
N GLU A 234 -7.71 7.58 29.86
CA GLU A 234 -7.81 8.32 28.60
C GLU A 234 -6.57 8.16 27.74
N GLN A 235 -5.38 8.24 28.35
CA GLN A 235 -4.10 8.00 27.65
C GLN A 235 -4.02 6.58 27.09
N LEU A 236 -4.46 5.56 27.82
CA LEU A 236 -4.46 4.17 27.34
C LEU A 236 -5.41 3.95 26.15
N LEU A 237 -6.59 4.59 26.17
CA LEU A 237 -7.62 4.48 25.13
C LEU A 237 -7.22 5.18 23.83
N HIS A 238 -6.61 6.37 23.94
CA HIS A 238 -6.25 7.20 22.78
C HIS A 238 -4.82 7.00 22.29
N ALA A 239 -4.01 6.17 22.96
CA ALA A 239 -2.64 5.92 22.54
C ALA A 239 -2.57 5.16 21.20
N GLU A 240 -1.65 5.62 20.36
CA GLU A 240 -1.31 4.95 19.12
C GLU A 240 -0.01 4.14 19.27
N PRO A 241 0.12 3.01 18.56
CA PRO A 241 1.34 2.22 18.58
C PRO A 241 2.51 2.99 17.98
N VAL A 242 3.65 2.94 18.65
CA VAL A 242 4.88 3.61 18.20
C VAL A 242 5.43 2.86 17.01
N ARG A 243 5.44 3.50 15.84
CA ARG A 243 5.95 2.92 14.61
C ARG A 243 7.08 3.76 14.05
N ALA A 244 8.09 3.10 13.50
CA ALA A 244 9.16 3.79 12.79
C ALA A 244 8.55 4.46 11.55
N THR A 245 8.78 5.75 11.39
CA THR A 245 8.36 6.50 10.20
C THR A 245 9.39 6.28 9.10
N LEU A 246 8.97 6.28 7.84
CA LEU A 246 9.92 6.16 6.74
C LEU A 246 10.76 7.44 6.67
N ALA A 247 12.08 7.31 6.73
CA ALA A 247 12.96 8.43 6.50
C ALA A 247 12.94 8.74 5.01
N ARG A 248 12.45 9.93 4.64
CA ARG A 248 12.35 10.36 3.23
C ARG A 248 13.72 10.54 2.55
N GLN A 249 14.80 10.59 3.33
CA GLN A 249 16.19 10.80 2.88
C GLN A 249 16.29 11.87 1.80
N ARG A 250 15.82 13.08 2.15
CA ARG A 250 15.82 14.23 1.24
C ARG A 250 17.26 14.52 0.80
N ARG A 251 17.51 14.39 -0.50
CA ARG A 251 18.81 14.70 -1.12
C ARG A 251 18.59 15.61 -2.31
N VAL A 252 19.50 16.55 -2.53
CA VAL A 252 19.47 17.44 -3.69
C VAL A 252 20.69 17.13 -4.56
N PHE A 253 20.44 16.90 -5.84
CA PHE A 253 21.47 16.65 -6.83
C PHE A 253 21.53 17.76 -7.84
N ARG A 254 22.74 18.10 -8.28
CA ARG A 254 22.93 18.86 -9.52
C ARG A 254 22.99 17.94 -10.72
N PRO A 255 22.40 18.34 -11.86
CA PRO A 255 22.49 17.59 -13.09
C PRO A 255 23.96 17.56 -13.54
N SER A 256 24.47 16.36 -13.79
CA SER A 256 25.81 16.19 -14.37
C SER A 256 25.74 16.41 -15.88
N PRO A 257 26.65 17.22 -16.47
CA PRO A 257 26.70 17.45 -17.92
C PRO A 257 27.04 16.18 -18.72
N MET A 258 27.59 15.15 -18.06
CA MET A 258 27.91 13.87 -18.71
C MET A 258 26.69 12.97 -18.91
N ALA A 259 25.56 13.24 -18.23
CA ALA A 259 24.37 12.40 -18.34
C ALA A 259 23.70 12.46 -19.73
N SER A 260 24.00 13.48 -20.54
CA SER A 260 23.50 13.62 -21.92
C SER A 260 24.45 13.08 -22.98
N GLN A 261 25.65 12.63 -22.61
CA GLN A 261 26.67 12.16 -23.55
C GLN A 261 26.58 10.63 -23.67
N PHE A 262 25.94 10.15 -24.74
CA PHE A 262 25.75 8.73 -25.03
C PHE A 262 26.51 8.35 -26.30
N ASP A 263 27.83 8.13 -26.19
CA ASP A 263 28.63 7.55 -27.27
C ASP A 263 28.65 6.02 -27.11
N LEU A 264 27.78 5.35 -27.88
CA LEU A 264 27.69 3.89 -27.89
C LEU A 264 28.34 3.32 -29.17
N PRO A 265 29.08 2.19 -29.09
CA PRO A 265 29.63 1.51 -30.26
C PRO A 265 28.55 1.07 -31.25
N GLY A 266 28.87 1.05 -32.55
CA GLY A 266 27.94 0.62 -33.61
C GLY A 266 27.36 -0.79 -33.41
N ASP A 267 28.13 -1.69 -32.80
CA ASP A 267 27.69 -3.06 -32.50
C ASP A 267 26.53 -3.13 -31.50
N PHE A 268 26.31 -2.09 -30.68
CA PHE A 268 25.17 -1.99 -29.78
C PHE A 268 23.83 -2.01 -30.54
N PHE A 269 23.80 -1.51 -31.78
CA PHE A 269 22.59 -1.46 -32.59
C PHE A 269 22.34 -2.75 -33.37
N ASN A 270 23.27 -3.71 -33.32
CA ASN A 270 23.13 -4.99 -34.01
C ASN A 270 22.35 -5.97 -33.15
N LEU A 271 21.22 -6.46 -33.66
CA LEU A 271 20.45 -7.50 -32.99
C LEU A 271 21.23 -8.81 -32.92
N THR A 272 21.39 -9.32 -31.71
CA THR A 272 21.98 -10.65 -31.49
C THR A 272 20.95 -11.76 -31.72
N ALA A 273 21.44 -12.96 -32.07
CA ALA A 273 20.56 -14.13 -32.25
C ALA A 273 19.77 -14.48 -30.98
N ASP A 274 20.32 -14.21 -29.80
CA ASP A 274 19.66 -14.46 -28.52
C ASP A 274 18.56 -13.43 -28.19
N GLU A 275 18.73 -12.17 -28.59
CA GLU A 275 17.66 -11.16 -28.52
C GLU A 275 16.49 -11.52 -29.43
N LEU A 276 16.78 -11.98 -30.65
CA LEU A 276 15.73 -12.41 -31.59
C LEU A 276 14.94 -13.61 -31.04
N ARG A 277 15.62 -14.60 -30.46
CA ARG A 277 14.97 -15.75 -29.81
C ARG A 277 14.12 -15.32 -28.61
N ARG A 278 14.60 -14.39 -27.78
CA ARG A 278 13.85 -13.83 -26.65
C ARG A 278 12.61 -13.07 -27.13
N GLU A 279 12.74 -12.27 -28.18
CA GLU A 279 11.61 -11.55 -28.77
C GLU A 279 10.55 -12.53 -29.31
N GLN A 280 10.97 -13.58 -30.01
CA GLN A 280 10.06 -14.63 -30.49
C GLN A 280 9.32 -15.31 -29.34
N ARG A 281 10.01 -15.62 -28.24
CA ARG A 281 9.40 -16.19 -27.03
C ARG A 281 8.38 -15.25 -26.40
N LEU A 282 8.74 -13.98 -26.21
CA LEU A 282 7.83 -12.97 -25.65
C LEU A 282 6.59 -12.76 -26.53
N ARG A 283 6.75 -12.76 -27.86
CA ARG A 283 5.61 -12.72 -28.79
C ARG A 283 4.73 -13.97 -28.67
N ALA A 284 5.31 -15.15 -28.57
CA ALA A 284 4.56 -16.40 -28.39
C ALA A 284 3.77 -16.40 -27.07
N GLU A 285 4.39 -15.98 -25.96
CA GLU A 285 3.74 -15.84 -24.65
C GLU A 285 2.64 -14.77 -24.66
N ALA A 286 2.84 -13.65 -25.35
CA ALA A 286 1.82 -12.62 -25.49
C ALA A 286 0.59 -13.11 -26.28
N VAL A 287 0.82 -13.85 -27.38
CA VAL A 287 -0.25 -14.48 -28.15
C VAL A 287 -0.98 -15.52 -27.29
N GLU A 288 -0.26 -16.35 -26.53
CA GLU A 288 -0.86 -17.29 -25.60
C GLU A 288 -1.71 -16.57 -24.56
N ARG A 289 -1.18 -15.51 -23.94
CA ARG A 289 -1.87 -14.69 -22.93
C ARG A 289 -3.17 -14.09 -23.47
N LEU A 290 -3.20 -13.67 -24.73
CA LEU A 290 -4.39 -13.15 -25.40
C LEU A 290 -5.37 -14.26 -25.83
N SER A 291 -4.87 -15.46 -26.12
CA SER A 291 -5.70 -16.60 -26.55
C SER A 291 -6.45 -17.29 -25.40
N VAL A 292 -6.02 -17.09 -24.16
CA VAL A 292 -6.66 -17.68 -22.97
C VAL A 292 -7.72 -16.74 -22.42
N LEU A 293 -8.97 -17.21 -22.38
CA LEU A 293 -10.07 -16.49 -21.73
C LEU A 293 -9.77 -16.33 -20.23
N ARG A 294 -9.47 -15.09 -19.82
CA ARG A 294 -9.26 -14.75 -18.41
C ARG A 294 -10.57 -14.41 -17.73
N THR A 295 -10.86 -15.10 -16.64
CA THR A 295 -11.98 -14.77 -15.76
C THR A 295 -11.73 -13.43 -15.06
N LYS A 296 -12.80 -12.75 -14.64
CA LYS A 296 -12.72 -11.51 -13.85
C LYS A 296 -11.79 -11.66 -12.62
N ALA A 297 -11.93 -12.78 -11.91
CA ALA A 297 -11.10 -13.12 -10.75
C ALA A 297 -9.61 -13.26 -11.09
N MET A 298 -9.26 -13.75 -12.29
CA MET A 298 -7.85 -13.83 -12.71
C MET A 298 -7.25 -12.44 -12.97
N ARG A 299 -8.02 -11.52 -13.56
CA ARG A 299 -7.56 -10.14 -13.83
C ARG A 299 -7.36 -9.35 -12.54
N GLU A 300 -8.37 -9.38 -11.65
CA GLU A 300 -8.29 -8.68 -10.37
C GLU A 300 -7.14 -9.20 -9.50
N LYS A 301 -6.88 -10.51 -9.51
CA LYS A 301 -5.74 -11.10 -8.77
C LYS A 301 -4.39 -10.68 -9.34
N GLU A 302 -4.29 -10.51 -10.66
CA GLU A 302 -3.06 -10.05 -11.34
C GLU A 302 -2.82 -8.56 -11.07
N GLU A 303 -3.85 -7.72 -11.20
CA GLU A 303 -3.81 -6.30 -10.84
C GLU A 303 -3.43 -6.10 -9.37
N GLN A 304 -4.00 -6.88 -8.45
CA GLN A 304 -3.61 -6.85 -7.03
C GLN A 304 -2.16 -7.26 -6.79
N ARG A 305 -1.62 -8.18 -7.60
CA ARG A 305 -0.21 -8.56 -7.53
C ARG A 305 0.68 -7.44 -8.05
N GLU A 306 0.31 -6.80 -9.15
CA GLU A 306 1.03 -5.65 -9.70
C GLU A 306 1.02 -4.47 -8.73
N MET A 307 -0.13 -4.14 -8.14
CA MET A 307 -0.26 -3.10 -7.10
C MET A 307 0.53 -3.39 -5.81
N ARG A 308 0.89 -4.65 -5.55
CA ARG A 308 1.69 -5.09 -4.40
C ARG A 308 3.15 -5.39 -4.77
N ARG A 309 3.52 -5.23 -6.05
CA ARG A 309 4.85 -5.58 -6.56
C ARG A 309 5.94 -4.76 -5.89
N TYR A 310 5.64 -3.51 -5.56
CA TYR A 310 6.58 -2.58 -4.96
C TYR A 310 6.05 -2.07 -3.62
N THR A 311 6.91 -2.07 -2.61
CA THR A 311 6.60 -1.52 -1.27
C THR A 311 6.98 -0.05 -1.17
N TYR A 312 8.06 0.35 -1.84
CA TYR A 312 8.61 1.69 -1.82
C TYR A 312 8.68 2.25 -3.24
N THR A 313 8.72 3.58 -3.33
CA THR A 313 8.97 4.30 -4.57
C THR A 313 9.99 5.41 -4.36
N LEU A 314 10.82 5.65 -5.39
CA LEU A 314 11.78 6.73 -5.43
C LEU A 314 11.25 7.85 -6.32
N LEU A 315 11.00 9.02 -5.74
CA LEU A 315 10.51 10.17 -6.50
C LEU A 315 11.62 11.21 -6.62
N ARG A 316 11.84 11.70 -7.83
CA ARG A 316 12.75 12.80 -8.13
C ARG A 316 11.95 13.97 -8.68
N VAL A 317 12.15 15.16 -8.15
CA VAL A 317 11.50 16.39 -8.61
C VAL A 317 12.58 17.30 -9.19
N ARG A 318 12.45 17.61 -10.48
CA ARG A 318 13.31 18.53 -11.22
C ARG A 318 12.78 19.95 -11.10
N PHE A 319 13.61 20.85 -10.62
CA PHE A 319 13.32 22.27 -10.53
C PHE A 319 13.76 23.03 -11.79
N PRO A 320 13.20 24.23 -12.04
CA PRO A 320 13.58 25.10 -13.15
C PRO A 320 15.06 25.48 -13.19
N ASP A 321 15.72 25.54 -12.02
CA ASP A 321 17.17 25.76 -11.87
C ASP A 321 18.02 24.53 -12.27
N GLY A 322 17.36 23.43 -12.64
CA GLY A 322 17.97 22.15 -13.00
C GLY A 322 18.23 21.23 -11.81
N CYS A 323 18.05 21.68 -10.57
CA CYS A 323 18.26 20.85 -9.38
C CYS A 323 17.27 19.69 -9.32
N LEU A 324 17.72 18.55 -8.80
CA LEU A 324 16.91 17.35 -8.61
C LEU A 324 16.75 17.06 -7.12
N LEU A 325 15.53 17.17 -6.60
CA LEU A 325 15.20 16.76 -5.25
C LEU A 325 14.74 15.30 -5.25
N GLN A 326 15.45 14.45 -4.51
CA GLN A 326 15.14 13.04 -4.37
C GLN A 326 14.51 12.76 -3.01
N GLY A 327 13.47 11.92 -3.00
CA GLY A 327 12.86 11.40 -1.78
C GLY A 327 12.36 9.96 -1.95
N THR A 328 12.43 9.19 -0.87
CA THR A 328 11.90 7.82 -0.78
C THR A 328 10.55 7.81 -0.07
N PHE A 329 9.54 7.18 -0.69
CA PHE A 329 8.16 7.13 -0.22
C PHE A 329 7.62 5.69 -0.20
N TYR A 330 6.52 5.44 0.50
CA TYR A 330 5.80 4.18 0.32
C TYR A 330 5.02 4.19 -1.00
N ALA A 331 4.95 3.06 -1.69
CA ALA A 331 4.19 2.97 -2.95
C ALA A 331 2.68 3.25 -2.77
N ARG A 332 2.16 3.14 -1.55
CA ARG A 332 0.74 3.39 -1.19
C ARG A 332 0.53 4.71 -0.46
N GLU A 333 1.57 5.52 -0.35
CA GLU A 333 1.46 6.85 0.24
C GLU A 333 0.69 7.78 -0.70
N ARG A 334 0.02 8.77 -0.11
CA ARG A 334 -0.82 9.72 -0.85
C ARG A 334 0.04 10.75 -1.58
N VAL A 335 -0.45 11.21 -2.72
CA VAL A 335 0.16 12.30 -3.49
C VAL A 335 0.31 13.58 -2.65
N ALA A 336 -0.62 13.87 -1.73
CA ALA A 336 -0.52 14.97 -0.76
C ALA A 336 0.83 15.00 0.00
N ALA A 337 1.37 13.83 0.34
CA ALA A 337 2.64 13.73 1.07
C ALA A 337 3.84 14.21 0.24
N LEU A 338 3.80 14.03 -1.09
CA LEU A 338 4.81 14.56 -2.00
C LEU A 338 4.70 16.08 -2.12
N TYR A 339 3.48 16.62 -2.24
CA TYR A 339 3.29 18.08 -2.25
C TYR A 339 3.79 18.71 -0.96
N GLY A 340 3.47 18.12 0.21
CA GLY A 340 4.03 18.55 1.49
C GLY A 340 5.57 18.48 1.53
N PHE A 341 6.14 17.37 1.05
CA PHE A 341 7.60 17.20 0.98
C PHE A 341 8.31 18.25 0.10
N VAL A 342 7.74 18.58 -1.05
CA VAL A 342 8.26 19.63 -1.93
C VAL A 342 8.11 20.99 -1.25
N ARG A 343 6.93 21.29 -0.69
CA ARG A 343 6.65 22.56 0.00
C ARG A 343 7.61 22.82 1.16
N GLU A 344 7.95 21.80 1.94
CA GLU A 344 8.95 21.89 3.02
C GLU A 344 10.38 22.21 2.52
N ALA A 345 10.68 21.93 1.25
CA ALA A 345 11.96 22.20 0.61
C ALA A 345 12.04 23.57 -0.08
N LEU A 346 10.90 24.19 -0.40
CA LEU A 346 10.82 25.51 -1.02
C LEU A 346 11.18 26.62 -0.05
N GLN A 347 11.80 27.69 -0.54
CA GLN A 347 12.01 28.91 0.23
C GLN A 347 10.68 29.66 0.46
N SER A 348 9.85 29.75 -0.59
CA SER A 348 8.50 30.32 -0.54
C SER A 348 7.47 29.19 -0.51
N ASP A 349 7.07 28.79 0.69
CA ASP A 349 6.16 27.66 0.96
C ASP A 349 4.68 27.98 0.73
N TRP A 350 4.34 29.26 0.65
CA TRP A 350 2.97 29.77 0.46
C TRP A 350 2.51 29.82 -1.00
N LEU A 351 3.44 29.75 -1.96
CA LEU A 351 3.10 29.85 -3.39
C LEU A 351 2.52 28.53 -3.93
N PRO A 352 1.40 28.58 -4.68
CA PRO A 352 0.87 27.42 -5.41
C PRO A 352 1.81 26.93 -6.50
N PHE A 353 1.99 25.62 -6.60
CA PHE A 353 2.83 24.99 -7.61
C PHE A 353 2.20 23.69 -8.11
N GLU A 354 2.62 23.28 -9.30
CA GLU A 354 2.19 22.06 -9.97
C GLU A 354 3.37 21.11 -10.18
N LEU A 355 3.08 19.82 -10.16
CA LEU A 355 4.03 18.77 -10.49
C LEU A 355 3.60 18.09 -11.79
N LEU A 356 4.50 18.04 -12.75
CA LEU A 356 4.29 17.45 -14.07
C LEU A 356 4.99 16.09 -14.15
N ALA A 357 4.30 15.06 -14.62
CA ALA A 357 4.91 13.77 -14.93
C ALA A 357 5.86 13.87 -16.15
N SER A 358 6.68 12.85 -16.39
CA SER A 358 7.67 12.81 -17.51
C SER A 358 7.08 13.10 -18.90
N GLY A 359 5.76 13.00 -19.08
CA GLY A 359 5.05 13.33 -20.33
C GLY A 359 4.46 14.76 -20.39
N GLY A 360 4.75 15.63 -19.42
CA GLY A 360 4.16 16.97 -19.33
C GLY A 360 2.70 16.99 -18.88
N GLN A 361 2.15 15.84 -18.49
CA GLN A 361 0.82 15.75 -17.90
C GLN A 361 0.89 16.21 -16.44
N LYS A 362 -0.03 17.09 -16.04
CA LYS A 362 -0.20 17.46 -14.64
C LYS A 362 -0.49 16.22 -13.82
N LEU A 363 0.15 16.12 -12.66
CA LEU A 363 -0.18 15.11 -11.67
C LEU A 363 -1.66 15.29 -11.29
N SER A 364 -2.36 14.19 -11.06
CA SER A 364 -3.80 14.20 -10.77
C SER A 364 -4.17 15.26 -9.72
N GLU A 365 -5.25 16.00 -9.96
CA GLU A 365 -5.78 17.03 -9.04
C GLU A 365 -6.23 16.42 -7.70
N ASP A 366 -6.53 15.11 -7.68
CA ASP A 366 -6.88 14.41 -6.45
C ASP A 366 -5.63 13.99 -5.67
N GLU A 367 -5.26 14.80 -4.69
CA GLU A 367 -4.12 14.56 -3.80
C GLU A 367 -4.29 13.31 -2.90
N ASN A 368 -5.47 12.70 -2.86
CA ASN A 368 -5.74 11.51 -2.04
C ASN A 368 -5.34 10.20 -2.72
N LEU A 369 -5.05 10.22 -4.02
CA LEU A 369 -4.63 9.03 -4.76
C LEU A 369 -3.27 8.53 -4.29
N ALA A 370 -3.06 7.22 -4.39
CA ALA A 370 -1.80 6.59 -4.03
C ALA A 370 -0.79 6.61 -5.20
N PHE A 371 0.51 6.60 -4.89
CA PHE A 371 1.55 6.64 -5.93
C PHE A 371 1.50 5.45 -6.90
N ASN A 372 1.16 4.26 -6.42
CA ASN A 372 1.01 3.06 -7.26
C ASN A 372 -0.18 3.16 -8.24
N GLU A 373 -1.25 3.84 -7.86
CA GLU A 373 -2.41 4.11 -8.72
C GLU A 373 -2.08 5.16 -9.77
N CYS A 374 -1.22 6.13 -9.42
CA CYS A 374 -0.73 7.17 -10.33
C CYS A 374 0.40 6.68 -11.26
N GLY A 375 0.81 5.41 -11.18
CA GLY A 375 1.92 4.88 -11.99
C GLY A 375 3.29 5.44 -11.61
N LEU A 376 3.44 6.08 -10.45
CA LEU A 376 4.68 6.71 -9.98
C LEU A 376 5.63 5.71 -9.29
N VAL A 377 5.65 4.46 -9.75
CA VAL A 377 6.33 3.34 -9.09
C VAL A 377 7.06 2.49 -10.14
N PRO A 378 8.28 1.97 -9.88
CA PRO A 378 9.07 2.06 -8.64
C PRO A 378 9.93 3.32 -8.54
N SER A 379 10.07 4.07 -9.63
CA SER A 379 10.77 5.34 -9.66
C SER A 379 10.10 6.27 -10.67
N ALA A 380 9.95 7.54 -10.31
CA ALA A 380 9.40 8.55 -11.22
C ALA A 380 10.19 9.86 -11.13
N LEU A 381 10.31 10.53 -12.28
CA LEU A 381 10.85 11.87 -12.41
C LEU A 381 9.69 12.83 -12.68
N LEU A 382 9.55 13.83 -11.84
CA LEU A 382 8.55 14.87 -11.95
C LEU A 382 9.24 16.20 -12.22
N THR A 383 8.56 17.11 -12.91
CA THR A 383 9.04 18.47 -13.15
C THR A 383 8.19 19.44 -12.34
N PHE A 384 8.85 20.28 -11.57
CA PHE A 384 8.21 21.35 -10.79
C PHE A 384 7.98 22.56 -11.68
N SER A 385 6.77 23.12 -11.61
CA SER A 385 6.42 24.40 -12.23
C SER A 385 5.54 25.20 -11.28
N TRP A 386 5.79 26.51 -11.19
CA TRP A 386 4.83 27.41 -10.52
C TRP A 386 3.51 27.45 -11.28
N ASP A 387 2.41 27.68 -10.57
CA ASP A 387 1.11 27.88 -11.21
C ASP A 387 1.19 29.08 -12.16
N ALA A 388 0.70 28.89 -13.39
CA ALA A 388 0.76 29.89 -14.45
C ALA A 388 0.06 31.19 -14.05
N ALA A 389 -1.08 31.11 -13.36
CA ALA A 389 -1.83 32.29 -12.92
C ALA A 389 -1.03 33.11 -11.91
N VAL A 390 -0.37 32.44 -10.96
CA VAL A 390 0.47 33.07 -9.94
C VAL A 390 1.71 33.70 -10.57
N LEU A 391 2.30 33.04 -11.56
CA LEU A 391 3.46 33.59 -12.28
C LEU A 391 3.09 34.85 -13.07
N GLU A 392 1.89 34.89 -13.64
CA GLU A 392 1.35 36.07 -14.33
C GLU A 392 1.08 37.23 -13.37
N ASP A 393 0.51 36.96 -12.20
CA ASP A 393 0.25 37.97 -11.17
C ASP A 393 1.55 38.56 -10.61
N ILE A 394 2.56 37.72 -10.33
CA ILE A 394 3.89 38.16 -9.86
C ILE A 394 4.57 39.03 -10.93
N ARG A 395 4.51 38.62 -12.19
CA ARG A 395 5.04 39.40 -13.32
C ARG A 395 4.30 40.72 -13.48
N ALA A 396 2.98 40.73 -13.33
CA ALA A 396 2.16 41.93 -13.36
C ALA A 396 2.47 42.88 -12.18
N ALA A 397 2.86 42.35 -11.03
CA ALA A 397 3.32 43.11 -9.87
C ALA A 397 4.77 43.63 -9.99
N GLY A 398 5.50 43.28 -11.06
CA GLY A 398 6.88 43.72 -11.31
C GLY A 398 7.92 43.09 -10.38
N ALA A 399 7.56 42.00 -9.67
CA ALA A 399 8.48 41.23 -8.85
C ALA A 399 9.09 40.09 -9.70
N GLU A 400 10.40 39.87 -9.58
CA GLU A 400 11.04 38.66 -10.08
C GLU A 400 11.04 37.61 -8.97
N LEU A 401 10.72 36.36 -9.30
CA LEU A 401 10.92 35.25 -8.37
C LEU A 401 12.41 35.13 -8.07
N ASP A 402 12.73 34.92 -6.78
CA ASP A 402 14.10 34.70 -6.33
C ASP A 402 14.79 33.65 -7.22
N SER A 403 16.06 33.90 -7.57
CA SER A 403 16.86 33.00 -8.40
C SER A 403 17.01 31.60 -7.79
N SER A 404 16.72 31.46 -6.49
CA SER A 404 16.79 30.21 -5.75
C SER A 404 15.40 29.80 -5.28
N ILE A 405 14.94 28.63 -5.74
CA ILE A 405 13.63 28.08 -5.39
C ILE A 405 13.71 27.25 -4.10
N LEU A 406 14.86 26.62 -3.86
CA LEU A 406 15.10 25.72 -2.72
C LEU A 406 15.74 26.47 -1.55
N LYS A 407 15.45 26.00 -0.32
CA LYS A 407 16.08 26.52 0.89
C LYS A 407 17.62 26.46 0.82
N PRO A 408 18.33 27.48 1.32
CA PRO A 408 19.80 27.56 1.22
C PRO A 408 20.52 26.40 1.93
N GLU A 409 19.93 25.87 3.00
CA GLU A 409 20.46 24.69 3.72
C GLU A 409 20.53 23.45 2.81
N LEU A 410 19.56 23.28 1.92
CA LEU A 410 19.51 22.16 0.99
C LEU A 410 20.46 22.35 -0.19
N LEU A 411 20.67 23.60 -0.60
CA LEU A 411 21.65 23.94 -1.63
C LEU A 411 23.09 23.74 -1.14
N ALA A 412 23.36 23.95 0.15
CA ALA A 412 24.66 23.69 0.75
C ALA A 412 25.01 22.18 0.78
N ALA A 413 23.99 21.32 0.86
CA ALA A 413 24.13 19.86 0.86
C ALA A 413 24.01 19.22 -0.55
N ILE A 414 24.21 20.00 -1.63
CA ILE A 414 24.11 19.49 -3.00
C ILE A 414 25.17 18.44 -3.27
N GLU A 415 24.70 17.31 -3.79
CA GLU A 415 25.55 16.25 -4.29
C GLU A 415 25.61 16.27 -5.82
N LYS A 416 26.69 15.72 -6.39
CA LYS A 416 26.76 15.50 -7.85
C LYS A 416 26.12 14.15 -8.17
N LEU A 417 25.21 14.13 -9.12
CA LEU A 417 24.72 12.86 -9.67
C LEU A 417 25.88 12.22 -10.46
N SER A 418 26.46 11.14 -9.91
CA SER A 418 27.57 10.38 -10.52
C SER A 418 27.10 9.54 -11.70
#